data_AF-A0A5A7T8P3-F1
#
_entry.id   AF-A0A5A7T8P3-F1
#
_cell.length_a   1.000
_cell.length_b   1.000
_cell.length_c   1.000
_cell.angle_alpha   90.00
_cell.angle_beta   90.00
_cell.angle_gamma   90.00
#
_symmetry.space_group_name_H-M   'P 1'
#
loop_
_entity.id
_entity.type
_entity.pdbx_description
1 polymer ?
#
loop_
_entity_poly.entity_id
_entity_poly.type
_entity_poly.pdbx_seq_one_letter_code
_entity_poly.pdbx_strand_id
1 'polypeptide(L)'
;MASDAVHDINSLFSSDGRDFLIRNNGDQVKISSLIGKIVGLYFSASWCPPCHRFTPIFAGVYEELVSKGDFEVVFVSSDNDEESFKDYFSKMPWLSIPFSDSETNQRLNELFKVRGIPHLVVLDANGKVLTNDGVRLVSEYGVNAYPFTSEQIKLLKEKEEEAKRNQTISSILVSNSRNYVISNDGTQIPVSELEGKVIGLYFSVYGHEPCDDFTSILVDAYKKLKEKGNNFEIVLISLDDEADDFNEALKAMPCLALPFQDEKCKKLIRYFELSDIPTLIIIGQDGKTLHPNAVELIEEHGSDAYPFTPEKIEKLVEIQKAKLESQTLESLLVSGNQDYVIGKNGKKIPVSELVGKNILLYFSAHWCPPCRAFLPKLIEAYNEIKQKDKEFEVIFISSDSDQDSFEEFFSGMPWLALPFGDERKKFLNRRFKIEGIPTLVALNRSGRTVSTDARKLITSHGADAYPFTEERLKQLEEQLEEEAKGWPEKLKHELHEEHELVRTHQAEYSCDACDEMGYGWSFYCEECDFSLHPNCAMKNDGEAEEQKEGWICEGDVCRRV
;
A
#
# COMPACT_ATOMS: atom_id res chain seq x y z
N MET A 1 -5.19 13.59 16.90
CA MET A 1 -5.77 14.78 17.58
C MET A 1 -4.61 15.62 18.09
N ALA A 2 -4.57 16.92 17.82
CA ALA A 2 -3.56 17.79 18.39
C ALA A 2 -3.71 17.78 19.93
N SER A 3 -2.61 17.62 20.65
CA SER A 3 -2.57 17.75 22.10
C SER A 3 -3.08 19.14 22.49
N ASP A 4 -4.03 19.23 23.44
CA ASP A 4 -4.46 20.51 24.01
C ASP A 4 -3.40 21.12 24.96
N ALA A 5 -2.20 20.54 25.03
CA ALA A 5 -1.08 21.11 25.76
C ALA A 5 -0.67 22.45 25.14
N VAL A 6 -0.61 23.45 26.01
CA VAL A 6 -0.06 24.78 25.69
C VAL A 6 1.39 24.78 26.17
N HIS A 7 2.33 25.03 25.26
CA HIS A 7 3.75 25.00 25.56
C HIS A 7 4.28 26.43 25.68
N ASP A 8 5.01 26.75 26.75
CA ASP A 8 5.70 28.03 26.81
C ASP A 8 6.87 28.06 25.81
N ILE A 9 6.76 28.89 24.77
CA ILE A 9 7.75 29.00 23.68
C ILE A 9 9.15 29.27 24.23
N ASN A 10 9.26 30.07 25.30
CA ASN A 10 10.56 30.38 25.88
C ASN A 10 11.19 29.14 26.54
N SER A 11 10.41 28.39 27.32
CA SER A 11 10.84 27.14 27.98
C SER A 11 11.04 25.98 27.00
N LEU A 12 10.38 25.99 25.83
CA LEU A 12 10.57 24.98 24.79
C LEU A 12 11.99 24.99 24.23
N PHE A 13 12.56 26.18 24.01
CA PHE A 13 13.85 26.32 23.35
C PHE A 13 14.99 26.72 24.26
N SER A 14 14.76 27.03 25.54
CA SER A 14 15.84 27.38 26.48
C SER A 14 16.42 26.14 27.16
N SER A 15 17.68 26.27 27.61
CA SER A 15 18.39 25.29 28.44
C SER A 15 19.23 26.04 29.48
N ASP A 16 19.86 25.31 30.41
CA ASP A 16 20.65 25.89 31.49
C ASP A 16 21.81 26.75 30.93
N GLY A 17 21.62 28.07 30.93
CA GLY A 17 22.59 29.03 30.44
C GLY A 17 22.46 29.43 28.96
N ARG A 18 21.42 28.98 28.25
CA ARG A 18 21.14 29.39 26.86
C ARG A 18 19.74 29.99 26.70
N ASP A 19 19.69 31.26 26.29
CA ASP A 19 18.46 32.01 25.97
C ASP A 19 18.37 32.45 24.49
N PHE A 20 19.19 31.84 23.62
CA PHE A 20 19.30 32.20 22.20
C PHE A 20 19.20 30.99 21.25
N LEU A 21 18.78 31.28 20.03
CA LEU A 21 18.89 30.44 18.83
C LEU A 21 19.93 31.05 17.88
N ILE A 22 20.33 30.32 16.84
CA ILE A 22 21.31 30.79 15.86
C ILE A 22 20.70 30.93 14.47
N ARG A 23 21.19 31.91 13.71
CA ARG A 23 21.01 31.99 12.25
C ARG A 23 22.10 31.21 11.52
N ASN A 24 21.89 30.94 10.24
CA ASN A 24 22.85 30.25 9.39
C ASN A 24 24.18 31.00 9.19
N ASN A 25 24.22 32.30 9.50
CA ASN A 25 25.43 33.13 9.51
C ASN A 25 26.13 33.16 10.89
N GLY A 26 25.60 32.46 11.90
CA GLY A 26 26.11 32.42 13.27
C GLY A 26 25.54 33.48 14.21
N ASP A 27 24.69 34.40 13.73
CA ASP A 27 24.10 35.43 14.58
C ASP A 27 23.17 34.81 15.63
N GLN A 28 23.31 35.27 16.87
CA GLN A 28 22.45 34.85 17.98
C GLN A 28 21.16 35.68 18.03
N VAL A 29 20.04 34.99 18.18
CA VAL A 29 18.70 35.57 18.27
C VAL A 29 18.06 35.13 19.58
N LYS A 30 17.63 36.08 20.42
CA LYS A 30 16.99 35.76 21.69
C LYS A 30 15.69 34.98 21.47
N ILE A 31 15.47 33.91 22.25
CA ILE A 31 14.25 33.08 22.16
C ILE A 31 12.99 33.93 22.42
N SER A 32 13.09 34.94 23.29
CA SER A 32 11.99 35.86 23.56
C SER A 32 11.47 36.62 22.33
N SER A 33 12.23 36.70 21.23
CA SER A 33 11.75 37.31 19.98
C SER A 33 10.75 36.45 19.21
N LEU A 34 10.57 35.17 19.59
CA LEU A 34 9.54 34.29 19.04
C LEU A 34 8.18 34.44 19.74
N ILE A 35 8.12 35.14 20.88
CA ILE A 35 6.87 35.35 21.62
C ILE A 35 5.89 36.14 20.74
N GLY A 36 4.66 35.63 20.62
CA GLY A 36 3.63 36.23 19.79
C GLY A 36 3.64 35.79 18.31
N LYS A 37 4.65 35.01 17.89
CA LYS A 37 4.74 34.45 16.53
C LYS A 37 4.15 33.05 16.46
N ILE A 38 3.69 32.67 15.27
CA ILE A 38 3.48 31.28 14.92
C ILE A 38 4.86 30.65 14.68
N VAL A 39 5.15 29.54 15.35
CA VAL A 39 6.48 28.91 15.32
C VAL A 39 6.40 27.50 14.75
N GLY A 40 7.15 27.24 13.67
CA GLY A 40 7.35 25.91 13.11
C GLY A 40 8.59 25.23 13.69
N LEU A 41 8.46 24.06 14.33
CA LEU A 41 9.58 23.21 14.70
C LEU A 41 9.83 22.22 13.57
N TYR A 42 10.93 22.43 12.82
CA TYR A 42 11.28 21.62 11.66
C TYR A 42 12.35 20.60 12.02
N PHE A 43 11.95 19.33 12.11
CA PHE A 43 12.83 18.20 12.38
C PHE A 43 13.35 17.64 11.06
N SER A 44 14.67 17.65 10.89
CA SER A 44 15.31 17.29 9.62
C SER A 44 16.78 16.89 9.81
N ALA A 45 17.39 16.33 8.77
CA ALA A 45 18.82 15.99 8.77
C ALA A 45 19.43 15.97 7.36
N SER A 46 20.75 16.17 7.29
CA SER A 46 21.53 16.16 6.06
C SER A 46 21.64 14.76 5.41
N TRP A 47 21.49 13.69 6.18
CA TRP A 47 21.56 12.32 5.68
C TRP A 47 20.22 11.81 5.13
N CYS A 48 19.14 12.62 5.20
CA CYS A 48 17.77 12.22 4.88
C CYS A 48 17.36 12.68 3.46
N PRO A 49 17.23 11.78 2.46
CA PRO A 49 16.84 12.18 1.10
C PRO A 49 15.45 12.84 0.97
N PRO A 50 14.39 12.37 1.68
CA PRO A 50 13.10 13.07 1.69
C PRO A 50 13.21 14.50 2.23
N CYS A 51 14.10 14.73 3.21
CA CYS A 51 14.34 16.03 3.80
C CYS A 51 14.96 17.01 2.79
N HIS A 52 15.92 16.55 1.99
CA HIS A 52 16.51 17.34 0.90
C HIS A 52 15.48 17.74 -0.16
N ARG A 53 14.48 16.89 -0.42
CA ARG A 53 13.38 17.21 -1.35
C ARG A 53 12.44 18.27 -0.77
N PHE A 54 12.13 18.19 0.53
CA PHE A 54 11.16 19.09 1.17
C PHE A 54 11.73 20.47 1.53
N THR A 55 12.97 20.54 1.99
CA THR A 55 13.61 21.78 2.46
C THR A 55 13.51 22.96 1.48
N PRO A 56 13.85 22.84 0.18
CA PRO A 56 13.73 23.96 -0.75
C PRO A 56 12.28 24.42 -0.98
N ILE A 57 11.32 23.48 -0.94
CA ILE A 57 9.88 23.80 -1.04
C ILE A 57 9.47 24.62 0.19
N PHE A 58 9.87 24.17 1.38
CA PHE A 58 9.50 24.84 2.61
C PHE A 58 10.19 26.21 2.77
N ALA A 59 11.44 26.34 2.31
CA ALA A 59 12.15 27.63 2.29
C ALA A 59 11.39 28.67 1.45
N GLY A 60 10.89 28.31 0.27
CA GLY A 60 10.08 29.22 -0.56
C GLY A 60 8.77 29.64 0.11
N VAL A 61 8.08 28.70 0.78
CA VAL A 61 6.87 28.99 1.56
C VAL A 61 7.18 29.91 2.74
N TYR A 62 8.27 29.65 3.46
CA TYR A 62 8.71 30.46 4.59
C TYR A 62 9.00 31.92 4.17
N GLU A 63 9.76 32.13 3.10
CA GLU A 63 10.08 33.48 2.61
C GLU A 63 8.83 34.31 2.30
N GLU A 64 7.84 33.68 1.66
CA GLU A 64 6.57 34.33 1.38
C GLU A 64 5.77 34.63 2.66
N LEU A 65 5.75 33.72 3.63
CA LEU A 65 5.03 33.90 4.90
C LEU A 65 5.66 34.98 5.79
N VAL A 66 6.99 35.02 5.91
CA VAL A 66 7.69 36.05 6.69
C VAL A 66 7.43 37.44 6.12
N SER A 67 7.24 37.57 4.80
CA SER A 67 6.87 38.86 4.19
C SER A 67 5.44 39.32 4.49
N LYS A 68 4.57 38.41 4.96
CA LYS A 68 3.12 38.62 5.12
C LYS A 68 2.62 38.55 6.57
N GLY A 69 3.41 38.02 7.50
CA GLY A 69 2.97 37.84 8.88
C GLY A 69 4.04 37.36 9.85
N ASP A 70 3.62 37.06 11.07
CA ASP A 70 4.47 36.68 12.20
C ASP A 70 4.71 35.16 12.24
N PHE A 71 5.43 34.64 11.25
CA PHE A 71 5.87 33.24 11.18
C PHE A 71 7.38 33.13 11.38
N GLU A 72 7.83 32.14 12.15
CA GLU A 72 9.24 31.82 12.33
C GLU A 72 9.44 30.30 12.37
N VAL A 73 10.60 29.81 11.94
CA VAL A 73 10.93 28.39 11.96
C VAL A 73 12.18 28.16 12.82
N VAL A 74 12.15 27.09 13.60
CA VAL A 74 13.29 26.60 14.38
C VAL A 74 13.64 25.21 13.88
N PHE A 75 14.82 25.09 13.27
CA PHE A 75 15.39 23.83 12.84
C PHE A 75 15.89 23.03 14.05
N VAL A 76 15.34 21.83 14.19
CA VAL A 76 15.72 20.80 15.17
C VAL A 76 16.49 19.72 14.41
N SER A 77 17.81 19.74 14.52
CA SER A 77 18.67 18.83 13.74
C SER A 77 18.69 17.43 14.33
N SER A 78 18.68 16.43 13.43
CA SER A 78 19.03 15.03 13.73
C SER A 78 20.37 14.62 13.08
N ASP A 79 21.23 15.58 12.77
CA ASP A 79 22.60 15.31 12.31
C ASP A 79 23.46 14.80 13.46
N ASN A 80 24.40 13.90 13.16
CA ASN A 80 25.26 13.28 14.17
C ASN A 80 26.59 14.02 14.36
N ASP A 81 26.90 14.98 13.50
CA ASP A 81 28.13 15.75 13.54
C ASP A 81 27.92 17.22 13.12
N GLU A 82 28.79 18.09 13.62
CA GLU A 82 28.67 19.54 13.47
C GLU A 82 28.93 20.00 12.01
N GLU A 83 29.73 19.26 11.25
CA GLU A 83 30.05 19.60 9.86
C GLU A 83 28.82 19.39 8.96
N SER A 84 28.19 18.22 9.07
CA SER A 84 26.93 17.87 8.41
C SER A 84 25.81 18.85 8.77
N PHE A 85 25.68 19.19 10.06
CA PHE A 85 24.74 20.22 10.52
C PHE A 85 25.00 21.57 9.84
N LYS A 86 26.25 22.06 9.84
CA LYS A 86 26.59 23.37 9.26
C LYS A 86 26.35 23.41 7.76
N ASP A 87 26.78 22.39 7.02
CA ASP A 87 26.57 22.34 5.57
C ASP A 87 25.07 22.40 5.23
N TYR A 88 24.26 21.62 5.94
CA TYR A 88 22.84 21.56 5.68
C TYR A 88 22.08 22.82 6.14
N PHE A 89 22.38 23.32 7.34
CA PHE A 89 21.78 24.54 7.89
C PHE A 89 22.16 25.79 7.10
N SER A 90 23.33 25.81 6.43
CA SER A 90 23.75 26.93 5.58
C SER A 90 22.75 27.25 4.45
N LYS A 91 21.94 26.26 4.05
CA LYS A 91 20.94 26.34 2.98
C LYS A 91 19.57 26.79 3.49
N MET A 92 19.39 27.01 4.80
CA MET A 92 18.10 27.30 5.42
C MET A 92 17.97 28.78 5.83
N PRO A 93 16.82 29.44 5.57
CA PRO A 93 16.63 30.87 5.85
C PRO A 93 16.12 31.19 7.28
N TRP A 94 16.00 30.18 8.15
CA TRP A 94 15.37 30.27 9.47
C TRP A 94 16.36 30.04 10.62
N LEU A 95 15.86 29.98 11.86
CA LEU A 95 16.65 29.79 13.08
C LEU A 95 16.95 28.31 13.34
N SER A 96 17.94 28.02 14.17
CA SER A 96 18.21 26.66 14.67
C SER A 96 18.63 26.67 16.14
N ILE A 97 18.38 25.55 16.82
CA ILE A 97 19.01 25.24 18.10
C ILE A 97 20.50 24.96 17.82
N PRO A 98 21.44 25.57 18.57
CA PRO A 98 22.85 25.29 18.37
C PRO A 98 23.15 23.80 18.44
N PHE A 99 23.99 23.28 17.53
CA PHE A 99 24.35 21.86 17.48
C PHE A 99 24.88 21.32 18.82
N SER A 100 25.56 22.17 19.60
CA SER A 100 26.06 21.84 20.94
C SER A 100 24.97 21.54 21.96
N ASP A 101 23.71 21.91 21.70
CA ASP A 101 22.56 21.65 22.57
C ASP A 101 21.70 20.51 22.00
N SER A 102 22.32 19.32 21.92
CA SER A 102 21.65 18.10 21.48
C SER A 102 20.57 17.65 22.47
N GLU A 103 20.70 17.97 23.76
CA GLU A 103 19.71 17.66 24.79
C GLU A 103 18.36 18.34 24.50
N THR A 104 18.36 19.61 24.07
CA THR A 104 17.12 20.29 23.67
C THR A 104 16.52 19.63 22.43
N ASN A 105 17.34 19.25 21.43
CA ASN A 105 16.84 18.55 20.23
C ASN A 105 16.18 17.21 20.59
N GLN A 106 16.83 16.42 21.45
CA GLN A 106 16.30 15.14 21.92
C GLN A 106 14.98 15.33 22.69
N ARG A 107 14.94 16.28 23.64
CA ARG A 107 13.73 16.59 24.41
C ARG A 107 12.57 17.00 23.51
N LEU A 108 12.82 17.79 22.47
CA LEU A 108 11.78 18.20 21.52
C LEU A 108 11.30 17.03 20.65
N ASN A 109 12.21 16.15 20.23
CA ASN A 109 11.87 14.94 19.48
C ASN A 109 10.92 14.05 20.30
N GLU A 110 11.26 13.79 21.56
CA GLU A 110 10.44 13.02 22.50
C GLU A 110 9.09 13.71 22.79
N LEU A 111 9.11 15.02 23.09
CA LEU A 111 7.91 15.79 23.43
C LEU A 111 6.87 15.78 22.31
N PHE A 112 7.32 15.89 21.06
CA PHE A 112 6.45 15.90 19.89
C PHE A 112 6.30 14.52 19.22
N LYS A 113 6.90 13.47 19.81
CA LYS A 113 6.81 12.07 19.35
C LYS A 113 7.20 11.91 17.88
N VAL A 114 8.33 12.49 17.48
CA VAL A 114 8.76 12.48 16.07
C VAL A 114 9.32 11.11 15.69
N ARG A 115 8.53 10.31 14.96
CA ARG A 115 8.90 8.95 14.52
C ARG A 115 9.67 8.88 13.19
N GLY A 116 9.72 9.99 12.45
CA GLY A 116 10.39 10.04 11.15
C GLY A 116 10.55 11.48 10.67
N ILE A 117 11.53 11.70 9.80
CA ILE A 117 11.85 13.01 9.22
C ILE A 117 11.73 12.99 7.68
N PRO A 118 11.37 14.11 7.03
CA PRO A 118 11.11 15.42 7.62
C PRO A 118 9.81 15.47 8.44
N HIS A 119 9.82 16.22 9.54
CA HIS A 119 8.63 16.45 10.38
C HIS A 119 8.51 17.95 10.70
N LEU A 120 7.28 18.47 10.74
CA LEU A 120 7.03 19.89 11.01
C LEU A 120 5.83 20.01 11.94
N VAL A 121 6.11 20.47 13.16
CA VAL A 121 5.09 20.85 14.15
C VAL A 121 4.90 22.36 14.08
N VAL A 122 3.66 22.84 14.03
CA VAL A 122 3.38 24.28 14.05
C VAL A 122 2.64 24.63 15.33
N LEU A 123 3.17 25.62 16.04
CA LEU A 123 2.61 26.18 17.26
C LEU A 123 2.04 27.58 16.99
N ASP A 124 0.93 27.92 17.63
CA ASP A 124 0.41 29.29 17.62
C ASP A 124 1.23 30.24 18.51
N ALA A 125 0.83 31.52 18.52
CA ALA A 125 1.45 32.57 19.32
C ALA A 125 1.47 32.32 20.85
N ASN A 126 0.60 31.45 21.35
CA ASN A 126 0.52 31.05 22.76
C ASN A 126 1.23 29.70 23.01
N GLY A 127 1.78 29.07 21.96
CA GLY A 127 2.42 27.78 22.01
C GLY A 127 1.46 26.58 22.03
N LYS A 128 0.20 26.76 21.63
CA LYS A 128 -0.71 25.64 21.36
C LYS A 128 -0.32 24.98 20.04
N VAL A 129 -0.31 23.65 20.00
CA VAL A 129 -0.09 22.89 18.76
C VAL A 129 -1.26 23.10 17.79
N LEU A 130 -0.98 23.70 16.64
CA LEU A 130 -1.93 23.85 15.54
C LEU A 130 -1.97 22.61 14.66
N THR A 131 -0.81 22.00 14.40
CA THR A 131 -0.68 20.77 13.62
C THR A 131 0.64 20.05 13.90
N ASN A 132 0.62 18.71 13.84
CA ASN A 132 1.81 17.86 13.79
C ASN A 132 2.09 17.33 12.37
N ASP A 133 1.36 17.85 11.38
CA ASP A 133 1.36 17.36 10.01
C ASP A 133 1.77 18.47 9.04
N GLY A 134 2.64 19.36 9.51
CA GLY A 134 3.03 20.57 8.79
C GLY A 134 3.71 20.25 7.45
N VAL A 135 4.49 19.16 7.37
CA VAL A 135 5.14 18.76 6.11
C VAL A 135 4.10 18.48 5.04
N ARG A 136 3.05 17.71 5.38
CA ARG A 136 1.95 17.42 4.45
C ARG A 136 1.20 18.69 4.08
N LEU A 137 0.84 19.53 5.05
CA LEU A 137 0.08 20.76 4.78
C LEU A 137 0.85 21.78 3.94
N VAL A 138 2.16 21.95 4.17
CA VAL A 138 3.03 22.77 3.32
C VAL A 138 3.13 22.16 1.93
N SER A 139 3.29 20.85 1.83
CA SER A 139 3.38 20.14 0.55
C SER A 139 2.09 20.26 -0.27
N GLU A 140 0.92 20.21 0.38
CA GLU A 140 -0.40 20.26 -0.25
C GLU A 140 -0.82 21.69 -0.57
N TYR A 141 -0.77 22.60 0.41
CA TYR A 141 -1.41 23.91 0.33
C TYR A 141 -0.40 25.07 0.23
N GLY A 142 0.89 24.80 0.43
CA GLY A 142 1.93 25.83 0.45
C GLY A 142 1.61 26.94 1.44
N VAL A 143 1.70 28.19 0.98
CA VAL A 143 1.36 29.37 1.79
C VAL A 143 -0.10 29.46 2.20
N ASN A 144 -1.01 28.82 1.46
CA ASN A 144 -2.44 28.86 1.79
C ASN A 144 -2.75 28.08 3.06
N ALA A 145 -1.86 27.16 3.47
CA ALA A 145 -1.97 26.45 4.74
C ALA A 145 -2.00 27.41 5.93
N TYR A 146 -1.30 28.55 5.85
CA TYR A 146 -1.21 29.54 6.92
C TYR A 146 -2.59 30.09 7.29
N PRO A 147 -2.93 30.23 8.58
CA PRO A 147 -2.08 30.07 9.77
C PRO A 147 -1.96 28.63 10.32
N PHE A 148 -2.23 27.60 9.53
CA PHE A 148 -2.21 26.18 9.90
C PHE A 148 -3.27 25.76 10.92
N THR A 149 -4.31 26.58 11.11
CA THR A 149 -5.43 26.25 12.00
C THR A 149 -6.33 25.18 11.39
N SER A 150 -7.00 24.41 12.25
CA SER A 150 -7.94 23.38 11.80
C SER A 150 -9.07 23.97 10.95
N GLU A 151 -9.54 25.17 11.27
CA GLU A 151 -10.56 25.90 10.51
C GLU A 151 -10.07 26.28 9.11
N GLN A 152 -8.82 26.75 8.98
CA GLN A 152 -8.24 27.11 7.68
C GLN A 152 -8.07 25.86 6.81
N ILE A 153 -7.54 24.77 7.36
CA ILE A 153 -7.39 23.52 6.61
C ILE A 153 -8.75 22.94 6.21
N LYS A 154 -9.75 23.02 7.09
CA LYS A 154 -11.13 22.63 6.75
C LYS A 154 -11.68 23.46 5.60
N LEU A 155 -11.49 24.77 5.61
CA LEU A 155 -11.92 25.66 4.54
C LEU A 155 -11.23 25.33 3.20
N LEU A 156 -9.94 25.01 3.21
CA LEU A 156 -9.21 24.61 2.00
C LEU A 156 -9.77 23.30 1.43
N LYS A 157 -10.01 22.30 2.28
CA LYS A 157 -10.64 21.04 1.88
C LYS A 157 -12.05 21.25 1.32
N GLU A 158 -12.86 22.09 1.96
CA GLU A 158 -14.20 22.43 1.46
C GLU A 158 -14.15 23.09 0.08
N LYS A 159 -13.16 23.95 -0.17
CA LYS A 159 -12.92 24.56 -1.50
C LYS A 159 -12.45 23.55 -2.54
N GLU A 160 -11.59 22.61 -2.17
CA GLU A 160 -11.16 21.52 -3.05
C GLU A 160 -12.34 20.62 -3.43
N GLU A 161 -13.18 20.25 -2.47
CA GLU A 161 -14.39 19.48 -2.71
C GLU A 161 -15.42 20.24 -3.54
N GLU A 162 -15.54 21.56 -3.35
CA GLU A 162 -16.35 22.41 -4.24
C GLU A 162 -15.77 22.48 -5.65
N ALA A 163 -14.44 22.58 -5.79
CA ALA A 163 -13.76 22.55 -7.07
C ALA A 163 -13.94 21.19 -7.77
N LYS A 164 -13.92 20.08 -7.04
CA LYS A 164 -14.26 18.73 -7.54
C LYS A 164 -15.73 18.66 -7.98
N ARG A 165 -16.66 19.16 -7.18
CA ARG A 165 -18.09 19.23 -7.57
C ARG A 165 -18.31 20.09 -8.80
N ASN A 166 -17.56 21.18 -8.97
CA ASN A 166 -17.65 22.09 -10.11
C ASN A 166 -16.61 21.83 -11.20
N GLN A 167 -15.94 20.66 -11.16
CA GLN A 167 -14.90 20.25 -12.09
C GLN A 167 -15.37 20.33 -13.56
N THR A 168 -14.47 20.76 -14.44
CA THR A 168 -14.61 20.75 -15.90
C THR A 168 -13.36 20.14 -16.52
N ILE A 169 -13.42 19.76 -17.80
CA ILE A 169 -12.23 19.26 -18.52
C ILE A 169 -11.13 20.34 -18.50
N SER A 170 -11.51 21.59 -18.73
CA SER A 170 -10.60 22.73 -18.61
C SER A 170 -9.98 22.88 -17.21
N SER A 171 -10.74 22.73 -16.11
CA SER A 171 -10.17 22.89 -14.76
C SER A 171 -9.12 21.81 -14.43
N ILE A 172 -9.28 20.61 -14.99
CA ILE A 172 -8.33 19.50 -14.89
C ILE A 172 -7.08 19.81 -15.71
N LEU A 173 -7.26 20.01 -17.02
CA LEU A 173 -6.17 19.97 -18.01
C LEU A 173 -5.51 21.33 -18.29
N VAL A 174 -6.12 22.47 -17.96
CA VAL A 174 -5.52 23.80 -18.16
C VAL A 174 -4.74 24.24 -16.92
N SER A 175 -3.53 24.76 -17.12
CA SER A 175 -2.71 25.41 -16.09
C SER A 175 -2.58 26.90 -16.37
N ASN A 176 -1.97 27.66 -15.45
CA ASN A 176 -1.70 29.09 -15.67
C ASN A 176 -0.76 29.35 -16.85
N SER A 177 0.08 28.37 -17.21
CA SER A 177 1.08 28.45 -18.26
C SER A 177 0.67 27.76 -19.57
N ARG A 178 -0.39 26.94 -19.57
CA ARG A 178 -0.74 26.09 -20.72
C ARG A 178 -2.24 25.80 -20.82
N ASN A 179 -2.76 25.87 -22.05
CA ASN A 179 -4.14 25.53 -22.41
C ASN A 179 -4.28 24.46 -23.52
N TYR A 180 -3.23 23.69 -23.82
CA TYR A 180 -3.20 22.67 -24.86
C TYR A 180 -2.69 21.31 -24.36
N VAL A 181 -3.11 20.20 -24.94
CA VAL A 181 -2.45 18.89 -24.83
C VAL A 181 -1.61 18.63 -26.09
N ILE A 182 -0.74 17.63 -26.08
CA ILE A 182 0.04 17.25 -27.27
C ILE A 182 -0.44 15.92 -27.85
N SER A 183 -0.42 15.76 -29.17
CA SER A 183 -0.56 14.47 -29.83
C SER A 183 0.77 13.73 -29.93
N ASN A 184 0.72 12.50 -30.43
CA ASN A 184 1.88 11.63 -30.64
C ASN A 184 2.96 12.19 -31.58
N ASP A 185 2.61 13.09 -32.49
CA ASP A 185 3.54 13.80 -33.37
C ASP A 185 4.03 15.15 -32.79
N GLY A 186 3.64 15.46 -31.55
CA GLY A 186 3.98 16.70 -30.86
C GLY A 186 3.10 17.90 -31.22
N THR A 187 2.06 17.72 -32.04
CA THR A 187 1.12 18.80 -32.38
C THR A 187 0.35 19.24 -31.13
N GLN A 188 0.27 20.56 -30.91
CA GLN A 188 -0.49 21.13 -29.80
C GLN A 188 -1.97 21.19 -30.15
N ILE A 189 -2.80 20.59 -29.31
CA ILE A 189 -4.25 20.57 -29.43
C ILE A 189 -4.86 21.38 -28.28
N PRO A 190 -5.59 22.47 -28.55
CA PRO A 190 -6.27 23.25 -27.52
C PRO A 190 -7.20 22.37 -26.67
N VAL A 191 -7.16 22.54 -25.34
CA VAL A 191 -8.03 21.79 -24.42
C VAL A 191 -9.53 22.02 -24.72
N SER A 192 -9.87 23.18 -25.30
CA SER A 192 -11.25 23.46 -25.75
C SER A 192 -11.78 22.47 -26.79
N GLU A 193 -10.92 21.79 -27.54
CA GLU A 193 -11.32 20.74 -28.49
C GLU A 193 -11.69 19.41 -27.81
N LEU A 194 -11.41 19.28 -26.51
CA LEU A 194 -11.78 18.14 -25.68
C LEU A 194 -13.13 18.34 -24.99
N GLU A 195 -13.64 19.57 -24.94
CA GLU A 195 -14.93 19.86 -24.30
C GLU A 195 -16.08 19.12 -25.01
N GLY A 196 -16.96 18.50 -24.23
CA GLY A 196 -18.05 17.66 -24.73
C GLY A 196 -17.64 16.24 -25.15
N LYS A 197 -16.37 15.87 -24.98
CA LYS A 197 -15.89 14.49 -25.18
C LYS A 197 -15.80 13.74 -23.85
N VAL A 198 -15.85 12.42 -23.91
CA VAL A 198 -15.47 11.58 -22.76
C VAL A 198 -13.95 11.45 -22.78
N ILE A 199 -13.30 11.73 -21.66
CA ILE A 199 -11.83 11.74 -21.54
C ILE A 199 -11.38 10.64 -20.59
N GLY A 200 -10.49 9.76 -21.03
CA GLY A 200 -9.73 8.88 -20.15
C GLY A 200 -8.42 9.55 -19.74
N LEU A 201 -8.24 9.89 -18.46
CA LEU A 201 -6.94 10.32 -17.93
C LEU A 201 -6.16 9.07 -17.56
N TYR A 202 -5.12 8.76 -18.33
CA TYR A 202 -4.34 7.54 -18.17
C TYR A 202 -3.02 7.83 -17.47
N PHE A 203 -2.88 7.36 -16.23
CA PHE A 203 -1.67 7.50 -15.43
C PHE A 203 -0.83 6.24 -15.56
N SER A 204 0.40 6.40 -16.04
CA SER A 204 1.27 5.29 -16.43
C SER A 204 2.74 5.65 -16.22
N VAL A 205 3.54 4.61 -15.99
CA VAL A 205 5.01 4.63 -16.02
C VAL A 205 5.45 3.67 -17.11
N TYR A 206 6.36 4.11 -17.99
CA TYR A 206 6.90 3.27 -19.05
C TYR A 206 7.82 2.18 -18.48
N GLY A 207 7.73 0.96 -19.00
CA GLY A 207 8.58 -0.15 -18.55
C GLY A 207 8.14 -0.77 -17.21
N HIS A 208 7.05 -0.28 -16.62
CA HIS A 208 6.40 -0.93 -15.49
C HIS A 208 5.43 -1.99 -16.03
N GLU A 209 5.72 -3.27 -15.80
CA GLU A 209 5.02 -4.41 -16.42
C GLU A 209 3.47 -4.32 -16.34
N PRO A 210 2.83 -4.01 -15.19
CA PRO A 210 1.39 -3.80 -15.14
C PRO A 210 0.87 -2.68 -16.06
N CYS A 211 1.64 -1.60 -16.22
CA CYS A 211 1.31 -0.50 -17.11
C CYS A 211 1.44 -0.93 -18.58
N ASP A 212 2.51 -1.64 -18.93
CA ASP A 212 2.76 -2.10 -20.30
C ASP A 212 1.68 -3.10 -20.76
N ASP A 213 1.34 -4.06 -19.90
CA ASP A 213 0.28 -5.05 -20.15
C ASP A 213 -1.06 -4.37 -20.39
N PHE A 214 -1.46 -3.45 -19.49
CA PHE A 214 -2.71 -2.73 -19.62
C PHE A 214 -2.75 -1.79 -20.84
N THR A 215 -1.62 -1.14 -21.17
CA THR A 215 -1.52 -0.23 -22.32
C THR A 215 -1.92 -0.94 -23.61
N SER A 216 -1.50 -2.20 -23.79
CA SER A 216 -1.86 -2.99 -24.97
C SER A 216 -3.38 -3.18 -25.12
N ILE A 217 -4.07 -3.47 -24.01
CA ILE A 217 -5.52 -3.68 -23.96
C ILE A 217 -6.25 -2.36 -24.21
N LEU A 218 -5.78 -1.28 -23.58
CA LEU A 218 -6.36 0.06 -23.72
C LEU A 218 -6.25 0.57 -25.17
N VAL A 219 -5.11 0.38 -25.82
CA VAL A 219 -4.88 0.72 -27.24
C VAL A 219 -5.90 0.02 -28.14
N ASP A 220 -6.12 -1.27 -27.93
CA ASP A 220 -7.06 -2.06 -28.72
C ASP A 220 -8.51 -1.63 -28.50
N ALA A 221 -8.91 -1.37 -27.25
CA ALA A 221 -10.22 -0.82 -26.93
C ALA A 221 -10.43 0.55 -27.58
N TYR A 222 -9.43 1.42 -27.47
CA TYR A 222 -9.48 2.78 -28.01
C TYR A 222 -9.61 2.80 -29.54
N LYS A 223 -8.81 2.00 -30.26
CA LYS A 223 -8.91 1.86 -31.73
C LYS A 223 -10.32 1.44 -32.16
N LYS A 224 -10.89 0.41 -31.53
CA LYS A 224 -12.27 -0.05 -31.81
C LYS A 224 -13.31 1.03 -31.55
N LEU A 225 -13.11 1.86 -30.51
CA LEU A 225 -14.01 2.97 -30.20
C LEU A 225 -13.92 4.09 -31.25
N LYS A 226 -12.70 4.42 -31.71
CA LYS A 226 -12.48 5.39 -32.79
C LYS A 226 -13.08 4.96 -34.12
N GLU A 227 -12.92 3.69 -34.49
CA GLU A 227 -13.52 3.12 -35.71
C GLU A 227 -15.06 3.21 -35.70
N LYS A 228 -15.68 3.08 -34.52
CA LYS A 228 -17.13 3.24 -34.31
C LYS A 228 -17.58 4.71 -34.26
N GLY A 229 -16.65 5.67 -34.36
CA GLY A 229 -16.95 7.11 -34.30
C GLY A 229 -17.34 7.60 -32.90
N ASN A 230 -16.96 6.87 -31.84
CA ASN A 230 -17.28 7.27 -30.47
C ASN A 230 -16.46 8.47 -30.02
N ASN A 231 -17.07 9.32 -29.20
CA ASN A 231 -16.47 10.56 -28.70
C ASN A 231 -15.64 10.33 -27.44
N PHE A 232 -14.65 9.44 -27.53
CA PHE A 232 -13.71 9.09 -26.46
C PHE A 232 -12.29 9.48 -26.86
N GLU A 233 -11.59 10.21 -25.99
CA GLU A 233 -10.17 10.55 -26.12
C GLU A 233 -9.42 10.06 -24.89
N ILE A 234 -8.14 9.71 -25.05
CA ILE A 234 -7.26 9.40 -23.93
C ILE A 234 -6.20 10.49 -23.83
N VAL A 235 -6.00 10.99 -22.61
CA VAL A 235 -4.91 11.91 -22.26
C VAL A 235 -3.96 11.18 -21.29
N LEU A 236 -2.77 10.85 -21.78
CA LEU A 236 -1.67 10.30 -21.00
C LEU A 236 -1.14 11.34 -20.01
N ILE A 237 -1.12 10.95 -18.74
CA ILE A 237 -0.46 11.62 -17.64
C ILE A 237 0.74 10.75 -17.27
N SER A 238 1.85 10.95 -17.98
CA SER A 238 3.09 10.21 -17.71
C SER A 238 3.64 10.60 -16.34
N LEU A 239 4.07 9.57 -15.60
CA LEU A 239 4.73 9.66 -14.31
C LEU A 239 6.24 9.38 -14.43
N ASP A 240 6.77 9.36 -15.66
CA ASP A 240 8.17 9.12 -15.94
C ASP A 240 9.02 10.34 -15.57
N ASP A 241 10.20 10.10 -15.00
CA ASP A 241 11.15 11.16 -14.65
C ASP A 241 12.12 11.48 -15.82
N GLU A 242 12.18 10.61 -16.84
CA GLU A 242 13.07 10.73 -18.00
C GLU A 242 12.29 11.02 -19.29
N ALA A 243 12.86 11.90 -20.14
CA ALA A 243 12.19 12.34 -21.36
C ALA A 243 12.09 11.23 -22.42
N ASP A 244 13.05 10.31 -22.46
CA ASP A 244 13.04 9.20 -23.41
C ASP A 244 11.90 8.21 -23.11
N ASP A 245 11.71 7.88 -21.83
CA ASP A 245 10.61 7.02 -21.35
C ASP A 245 9.24 7.64 -21.69
N PHE A 246 9.07 8.94 -21.44
CA PHE A 246 7.88 9.69 -21.86
C PHE A 246 7.62 9.57 -23.36
N ASN A 247 8.66 9.73 -24.18
CA ASN A 247 8.53 9.67 -25.63
C ASN A 247 8.17 8.27 -26.12
N GLU A 248 8.71 7.22 -25.48
CA GLU A 248 8.34 5.84 -25.82
C GLU A 248 6.90 5.52 -25.40
N ALA A 249 6.45 5.96 -24.22
CA ALA A 249 5.05 5.84 -23.81
C ALA A 249 4.09 6.55 -24.78
N LEU A 250 4.45 7.77 -25.22
CA LEU A 250 3.64 8.55 -26.16
C LEU A 250 3.56 7.90 -27.55
N LYS A 251 4.61 7.18 -27.98
CA LYS A 251 4.61 6.41 -29.25
C LYS A 251 3.79 5.13 -29.14
N ALA A 252 3.77 4.50 -27.97
CA ALA A 252 3.11 3.21 -27.75
C ALA A 252 1.59 3.27 -27.96
N MET A 253 0.95 4.42 -27.76
CA MET A 253 -0.50 4.59 -27.91
C MET A 253 -0.86 5.85 -28.72
N PRO A 254 -1.78 5.78 -29.71
CA PRO A 254 -2.25 6.95 -30.45
C PRO A 254 -3.18 7.83 -29.58
N CYS A 255 -2.61 8.45 -28.55
CA CYS A 255 -3.31 9.26 -27.56
C CYS A 255 -2.83 10.71 -27.57
N LEU A 256 -3.50 11.52 -26.76
CA LEU A 256 -3.04 12.84 -26.37
C LEU A 256 -2.24 12.69 -25.08
N ALA A 257 -1.42 13.68 -24.73
CA ALA A 257 -0.68 13.70 -23.48
C ALA A 257 -0.57 15.11 -22.91
N LEU A 258 -0.41 15.20 -21.59
CA LEU A 258 0.22 16.39 -21.03
C LEU A 258 1.70 16.41 -21.42
N PRO A 259 2.28 17.60 -21.71
CA PRO A 259 3.71 17.70 -21.99
C PRO A 259 4.57 17.12 -20.87
N PHE A 260 5.76 16.62 -21.23
CA PHE A 260 6.73 16.13 -20.25
C PHE A 260 7.01 17.17 -19.16
N GLN A 261 7.04 16.73 -17.90
CA GLN A 261 7.22 17.57 -16.71
C GLN A 261 6.17 18.69 -16.52
N ASP A 262 4.97 18.55 -17.08
CA ASP A 262 3.89 19.49 -16.80
C ASP A 262 3.56 19.54 -15.30
N GLU A 263 3.42 20.76 -14.76
CA GLU A 263 3.12 20.97 -13.34
C GLU A 263 1.79 20.35 -12.89
N LYS A 264 0.87 20.09 -13.83
CA LYS A 264 -0.40 19.43 -13.53
C LYS A 264 -0.23 17.95 -13.25
N CYS A 265 0.74 17.23 -13.81
CA CYS A 265 0.87 15.78 -13.59
C CYS A 265 0.91 15.44 -12.09
N LYS A 266 1.78 16.13 -11.33
CA LYS A 266 1.88 15.95 -9.87
C LYS A 266 0.64 16.44 -9.12
N LYS A 267 0.00 17.52 -9.58
CA LYS A 267 -1.25 18.03 -8.98
C LYS A 267 -2.40 17.05 -9.16
N LEU A 268 -2.49 16.39 -10.33
CA LEU A 268 -3.55 15.44 -10.65
C LEU A 268 -3.46 14.14 -9.85
N ILE A 269 -2.26 13.62 -9.61
CA ILE A 269 -2.03 12.47 -8.71
C ILE A 269 -2.70 12.71 -7.35
N ARG A 270 -2.48 13.91 -6.78
CA ARG A 270 -3.05 14.29 -5.49
C ARG A 270 -4.54 14.56 -5.57
N TYR A 271 -4.95 15.30 -6.60
CA TYR A 271 -6.34 15.71 -6.79
C TYR A 271 -7.29 14.50 -6.90
N PHE A 272 -6.82 13.42 -7.53
CA PHE A 272 -7.56 12.17 -7.69
C PHE A 272 -7.16 11.08 -6.68
N GLU A 273 -6.29 11.40 -5.71
CA GLU A 273 -5.89 10.50 -4.63
C GLU A 273 -5.40 9.13 -5.15
N LEU A 274 -4.54 9.15 -6.16
CA LEU A 274 -4.00 7.94 -6.79
C LEU A 274 -3.22 7.11 -5.76
N SER A 275 -3.59 5.83 -5.66
CA SER A 275 -2.95 4.82 -4.82
C SER A 275 -2.12 3.84 -5.65
N ASP A 276 -2.54 3.55 -6.88
CA ASP A 276 -1.99 2.48 -7.71
C ASP A 276 -1.73 2.93 -9.16
N ILE A 277 -0.86 2.20 -9.85
CA ILE A 277 -0.60 2.33 -11.29
C ILE A 277 -0.61 0.95 -11.98
N PRO A 278 -1.16 0.82 -13.19
CA PRO A 278 -1.83 1.85 -13.99
C PRO A 278 -3.16 2.33 -13.37
N THR A 279 -3.55 3.56 -13.67
CA THR A 279 -4.88 4.10 -13.33
C THR A 279 -5.50 4.79 -14.54
N LEU A 280 -6.77 4.48 -14.84
CA LEU A 280 -7.53 5.12 -15.93
C LEU A 280 -8.77 5.83 -15.37
N ILE A 281 -8.72 7.14 -15.19
CA ILE A 281 -9.87 7.91 -14.69
C ILE A 281 -10.76 8.31 -15.85
N ILE A 282 -12.06 8.02 -15.77
CA ILE A 282 -13.01 8.40 -16.82
C ILE A 282 -13.70 9.70 -16.42
N ILE A 283 -13.53 10.72 -17.26
CA ILE A 283 -14.16 12.03 -17.16
C ILE A 283 -15.27 12.12 -18.22
N GLY A 284 -16.48 12.45 -17.78
CA GLY A 284 -17.65 12.63 -18.62
C GLY A 284 -17.58 13.90 -19.47
N GLN A 285 -18.53 14.00 -20.40
CA GLN A 285 -18.65 15.15 -21.31
C GLN A 285 -18.91 16.48 -20.59
N ASP A 286 -19.46 16.41 -19.38
CA ASP A 286 -19.70 17.52 -18.46
C ASP A 286 -18.48 17.86 -17.59
N GLY A 287 -17.37 17.13 -17.78
CA GLY A 287 -16.14 17.26 -17.02
C GLY A 287 -16.17 16.64 -15.63
N LYS A 288 -17.23 15.90 -15.27
CA LYS A 288 -17.30 15.17 -13.99
C LYS A 288 -16.63 13.81 -14.09
N THR A 289 -16.10 13.34 -12.98
CA THR A 289 -15.56 11.98 -12.90
C THR A 289 -16.70 10.97 -12.95
N LEU A 290 -16.73 10.13 -13.99
CA LEU A 290 -17.67 9.01 -14.16
C LEU A 290 -17.16 7.73 -13.50
N HIS A 291 -15.85 7.49 -13.53
CA HIS A 291 -15.24 6.31 -12.92
C HIS A 291 -13.83 6.63 -12.40
N PRO A 292 -13.51 6.34 -11.13
CA PRO A 292 -12.24 6.73 -10.51
C PRO A 292 -11.06 5.86 -10.99
N ASN A 293 -11.27 4.60 -11.39
CA ASN A 293 -10.25 3.79 -12.05
C ASN A 293 -10.85 2.68 -12.91
N ALA A 294 -10.93 2.87 -14.22
CA ALA A 294 -11.58 1.98 -15.18
C ALA A 294 -10.65 0.90 -15.76
N VAL A 295 -9.47 0.65 -15.18
CA VAL A 295 -8.54 -0.41 -15.64
C VAL A 295 -9.26 -1.76 -15.72
N GLU A 296 -9.86 -2.22 -14.63
CA GLU A 296 -10.57 -3.51 -14.59
C GLU A 296 -11.73 -3.59 -15.59
N LEU A 297 -12.49 -2.50 -15.76
CA LEU A 297 -13.58 -2.44 -16.73
C LEU A 297 -13.08 -2.64 -18.17
N ILE A 298 -11.93 -2.05 -18.51
CA ILE A 298 -11.32 -2.18 -19.83
C ILE A 298 -10.66 -3.55 -20.02
N GLU A 299 -10.03 -4.11 -18.99
CA GLU A 299 -9.46 -5.46 -19.06
C GLU A 299 -10.52 -6.54 -19.31
N GLU A 300 -11.67 -6.45 -18.64
CA GLU A 300 -12.73 -7.45 -18.75
C GLU A 300 -13.63 -7.25 -19.98
N HIS A 301 -13.87 -6.01 -20.39
CA HIS A 301 -14.88 -5.69 -21.41
C HIS A 301 -14.34 -4.94 -22.64
N GLY A 302 -13.10 -4.48 -22.62
CA GLY A 302 -12.48 -3.74 -23.71
C GLY A 302 -13.35 -2.56 -24.16
N SER A 303 -13.60 -2.46 -25.48
CA SER A 303 -14.45 -1.40 -26.05
C SER A 303 -15.92 -1.47 -25.64
N ASP A 304 -16.41 -2.61 -25.13
CA ASP A 304 -17.81 -2.79 -24.76
C ASP A 304 -18.14 -2.19 -23.37
N ALA A 305 -17.10 -1.74 -22.64
CA ALA A 305 -17.22 -0.90 -21.46
C ALA A 305 -17.86 0.48 -21.79
N TYR A 306 -17.70 0.95 -23.02
CA TYR A 306 -18.31 2.19 -23.48
C TYR A 306 -19.82 2.01 -23.78
N PRO A 307 -20.67 3.00 -23.50
CA PRO A 307 -20.37 4.27 -22.83
C PRO A 307 -20.24 4.07 -21.32
N PHE A 308 -19.29 4.75 -20.67
CA PHE A 308 -19.03 4.63 -19.23
C PHE A 308 -20.10 5.32 -18.37
N THR A 309 -21.38 5.15 -18.69
CA THR A 309 -22.47 5.68 -17.87
C THR A 309 -22.65 4.83 -16.62
N PRO A 310 -23.15 5.40 -15.51
CA PRO A 310 -23.46 4.64 -14.31
C PRO A 310 -24.32 3.40 -14.57
N GLU A 311 -25.37 3.50 -15.41
CA GLU A 311 -26.26 2.36 -15.69
C GLU A 311 -25.56 1.25 -16.50
N LYS A 312 -24.67 1.62 -17.43
CA LYS A 312 -23.91 0.65 -18.21
C LYS A 312 -22.88 -0.06 -17.33
N ILE A 313 -22.19 0.67 -16.45
CA ILE A 313 -21.23 0.13 -15.51
C ILE A 313 -21.92 -0.84 -14.54
N GLU A 314 -23.06 -0.45 -13.95
CA GLU A 314 -23.86 -1.31 -13.08
C GLU A 314 -24.27 -2.62 -13.80
N LYS A 315 -24.72 -2.52 -15.05
CA LYS A 315 -25.03 -3.70 -15.86
C LYS A 315 -23.81 -4.61 -16.11
N LEU A 316 -22.62 -4.04 -16.34
CA LEU A 316 -21.40 -4.83 -16.54
C LEU A 316 -20.99 -5.53 -15.23
N VAL A 317 -21.14 -4.86 -14.09
CA VAL A 317 -20.95 -5.45 -12.77
C VAL A 317 -21.92 -6.61 -12.54
N GLU A 318 -23.19 -6.48 -12.92
CA GLU A 318 -24.17 -7.58 -12.85
C GLU A 318 -23.79 -8.76 -13.75
N ILE A 319 -23.33 -8.50 -14.97
CA ILE A 319 -22.85 -9.54 -15.89
C ILE A 319 -21.64 -10.26 -15.29
N GLN A 320 -20.70 -9.53 -14.72
CA GLN A 320 -19.53 -10.10 -14.07
C GLN A 320 -19.94 -10.93 -12.86
N LYS A 321 -20.84 -10.42 -12.01
CA LYS A 321 -21.39 -11.15 -10.88
C LYS A 321 -22.07 -12.45 -11.32
N ALA A 322 -22.89 -12.42 -12.37
CA ALA A 322 -23.52 -13.62 -12.92
C ALA A 322 -22.50 -14.62 -13.49
N LYS A 323 -21.41 -14.14 -14.11
CA LYS A 323 -20.29 -14.97 -14.58
C LYS A 323 -19.55 -15.63 -13.41
N LEU A 324 -19.33 -14.90 -12.30
CA LEU A 324 -18.75 -15.44 -11.07
C LEU A 324 -19.70 -16.45 -10.40
N GLU A 325 -21.00 -16.19 -10.39
CA GLU A 325 -22.02 -17.08 -9.81
C GLU A 325 -22.19 -18.37 -10.60
N SER A 326 -22.00 -18.32 -11.93
CA SER A 326 -22.07 -19.48 -12.83
C SER A 326 -20.74 -20.21 -13.00
N GLN A 327 -19.67 -19.76 -12.33
CA GLN A 327 -18.38 -20.44 -12.35
C GLN A 327 -18.50 -21.86 -11.81
N THR A 328 -17.94 -22.81 -12.57
CA THR A 328 -17.75 -24.21 -12.14
C THR A 328 -16.28 -24.60 -12.17
N LEU A 329 -15.96 -25.74 -11.58
CA LEU A 329 -14.58 -26.26 -11.58
C LEU A 329 -14.11 -26.56 -13.01
N GLU A 330 -14.99 -27.11 -13.83
CA GLU A 330 -14.71 -27.42 -15.23
C GLU A 330 -14.48 -26.16 -16.06
N SER A 331 -15.25 -25.09 -15.80
CA SER A 331 -15.03 -23.80 -16.47
C SER A 331 -13.64 -23.20 -16.20
N LEU A 332 -12.99 -23.63 -15.11
CA LEU A 332 -11.64 -23.21 -14.75
C LEU A 332 -10.56 -24.18 -15.23
N LEU A 333 -10.80 -25.49 -15.10
CA LEU A 333 -9.79 -26.52 -15.27
C LEU A 333 -9.94 -27.36 -16.54
N VAL A 334 -10.92 -27.10 -17.40
CA VAL A 334 -11.07 -27.80 -18.69
C VAL A 334 -10.80 -26.84 -19.84
N SER A 335 -9.82 -27.17 -20.69
CA SER A 335 -9.50 -26.40 -21.90
C SER A 335 -9.26 -27.34 -23.09
N GLY A 336 -10.21 -27.41 -24.02
CA GLY A 336 -10.14 -28.33 -25.16
C GLY A 336 -9.96 -29.79 -24.70
N ASN A 337 -8.82 -30.39 -25.04
CA ASN A 337 -8.46 -31.76 -24.63
C ASN A 337 -7.71 -31.84 -23.29
N GLN A 338 -7.47 -30.72 -22.62
CA GLN A 338 -6.85 -30.65 -21.29
C GLN A 338 -7.95 -30.67 -20.23
N ASP A 339 -8.44 -31.86 -19.89
CA ASP A 339 -9.52 -32.12 -18.95
C ASP A 339 -9.07 -32.93 -17.72
N TYR A 340 -7.77 -32.93 -17.43
CA TYR A 340 -7.18 -33.71 -16.34
C TYR A 340 -6.14 -32.90 -15.55
N VAL A 341 -5.88 -33.34 -14.33
CA VAL A 341 -4.72 -32.97 -13.51
C VAL A 341 -3.84 -34.20 -13.31
N ILE A 342 -2.62 -34.03 -12.80
CA ILE A 342 -1.70 -35.13 -12.53
C ILE A 342 -1.54 -35.37 -11.03
N GLY A 343 -1.60 -36.64 -10.64
CA GLY A 343 -1.16 -37.10 -9.33
C GLY A 343 0.29 -37.56 -9.36
N LYS A 344 0.71 -38.21 -8.28
CA LYS A 344 2.04 -38.83 -8.19
C LYS A 344 2.32 -39.79 -9.35
N ASN A 345 3.57 -39.82 -9.78
CA ASN A 345 4.06 -40.65 -10.90
C ASN A 345 3.37 -40.34 -12.24
N GLY A 346 2.83 -39.12 -12.42
CA GLY A 346 2.21 -38.69 -13.67
C GLY A 346 0.83 -39.29 -13.95
N LYS A 347 0.18 -39.92 -12.96
CA LYS A 347 -1.18 -40.47 -13.11
C LYS A 347 -2.15 -39.34 -13.47
N LYS A 348 -2.78 -39.42 -14.64
CA LYS A 348 -3.81 -38.47 -15.06
C LYS A 348 -5.12 -38.75 -14.32
N ILE A 349 -5.70 -37.70 -13.74
CA ILE A 349 -6.96 -37.71 -13.01
C ILE A 349 -7.91 -36.74 -13.71
N PRO A 350 -9.02 -37.21 -14.29
CA PRO A 350 -10.00 -36.35 -14.93
C PRO A 350 -10.53 -35.27 -13.96
N VAL A 351 -10.72 -34.05 -14.44
CA VAL A 351 -11.30 -32.94 -13.67
C VAL A 351 -12.71 -33.27 -13.21
N SER A 352 -13.46 -34.09 -13.97
CA SER A 352 -14.78 -34.58 -13.58
C SER A 352 -14.78 -35.41 -12.28
N GLU A 353 -13.66 -36.04 -11.91
CA GLU A 353 -13.51 -36.74 -10.62
C GLU A 353 -13.27 -35.78 -9.43
N LEU A 354 -13.00 -34.51 -9.72
CA LEU A 354 -12.79 -33.46 -8.72
C LEU A 354 -14.03 -32.59 -8.49
N VAL A 355 -15.06 -32.73 -9.33
CA VAL A 355 -16.32 -31.99 -9.19
C VAL A 355 -17.01 -32.40 -7.89
N GLY A 356 -17.49 -31.42 -7.12
CA GLY A 356 -18.07 -31.65 -5.80
C GLY A 356 -17.07 -31.56 -4.65
N LYS A 357 -15.77 -31.40 -4.93
CA LYS A 357 -14.72 -31.22 -3.93
C LYS A 357 -14.45 -29.74 -3.64
N ASN A 358 -14.02 -29.45 -2.43
CA ASN A 358 -13.42 -28.15 -2.11
C ASN A 358 -11.96 -28.17 -2.59
N ILE A 359 -11.58 -27.20 -3.42
CA ILE A 359 -10.27 -27.20 -4.09
C ILE A 359 -9.49 -25.95 -3.68
N LEU A 360 -8.23 -26.11 -3.30
CA LEU A 360 -7.25 -25.02 -3.28
C LEU A 360 -6.40 -25.06 -4.54
N LEU A 361 -6.38 -23.97 -5.31
CA LEU A 361 -5.41 -23.76 -6.37
C LEU A 361 -4.15 -23.12 -5.77
N TYR A 362 -3.01 -23.79 -5.88
CA TYR A 362 -1.75 -23.37 -5.27
C TYR A 362 -0.74 -22.92 -6.32
N PHE A 363 -0.61 -21.61 -6.48
CA PHE A 363 0.37 -20.98 -7.37
C PHE A 363 1.69 -20.83 -6.64
N SER A 364 2.73 -21.51 -7.12
CA SER A 364 4.02 -21.61 -6.39
C SER A 364 5.14 -22.05 -7.32
N ALA A 365 6.38 -22.01 -6.84
CA ALA A 365 7.56 -22.48 -7.58
C ALA A 365 8.68 -22.92 -6.64
N HIS A 366 9.54 -23.82 -7.12
CA HIS A 366 10.70 -24.31 -6.39
C HIS A 366 11.69 -23.18 -6.10
N TRP A 367 11.99 -22.33 -7.08
CA TRP A 367 12.99 -21.27 -6.98
C TRP A 367 12.61 -20.18 -5.96
N CYS A 368 11.33 -20.06 -5.62
CA CYS A 368 10.76 -19.02 -4.77
C CYS A 368 10.97 -19.32 -3.26
N PRO A 369 11.81 -18.55 -2.53
CA PRO A 369 12.03 -18.77 -1.10
C PRO A 369 10.76 -18.69 -0.22
N PRO A 370 9.88 -17.67 -0.34
CA PRO A 370 8.66 -17.63 0.47
C PRO A 370 7.71 -18.80 0.17
N CYS A 371 7.76 -19.34 -1.05
CA CYS A 371 7.01 -20.52 -1.44
C CYS A 371 7.48 -21.77 -0.68
N ARG A 372 8.80 -21.99 -0.61
CA ARG A 372 9.38 -23.10 0.15
C ARG A 372 9.12 -22.96 1.65
N ALA A 373 9.19 -21.75 2.19
CA ALA A 373 8.89 -21.47 3.59
C ALA A 373 7.42 -21.75 3.95
N PHE A 374 6.48 -21.46 3.04
CA PHE A 374 5.06 -21.69 3.26
C PHE A 374 4.62 -23.15 3.07
N LEU A 375 5.35 -23.94 2.30
CA LEU A 375 4.97 -25.31 1.94
C LEU A 375 4.71 -26.23 3.16
N PRO A 376 5.56 -26.29 4.22
CA PRO A 376 5.30 -27.11 5.38
C PRO A 376 3.97 -26.78 6.08
N LYS A 377 3.65 -25.49 6.24
CA LYS A 377 2.38 -25.03 6.83
C LYS A 377 1.17 -25.47 6.00
N LEU A 378 1.27 -25.40 4.67
CA LEU A 378 0.21 -25.87 3.79
C LEU A 378 0.04 -27.39 3.85
N ILE A 379 1.12 -28.17 3.98
CA ILE A 379 1.07 -29.63 4.14
C ILE A 379 0.36 -30.00 5.45
N GLU A 380 0.69 -29.33 6.55
CA GLU A 380 0.04 -29.52 7.85
C GLU A 380 -1.47 -29.25 7.76
N ALA A 381 -1.85 -28.05 7.29
CA ALA A 381 -3.25 -27.69 7.10
C ALA A 381 -3.98 -28.66 6.17
N TYR A 382 -3.35 -29.08 5.07
CA TYR A 382 -3.93 -30.06 4.15
C TYR A 382 -4.25 -31.38 4.84
N ASN A 383 -3.31 -31.92 5.63
CA ASN A 383 -3.49 -33.19 6.32
C ASN A 383 -4.63 -33.11 7.34
N GLU A 384 -4.69 -32.04 8.12
CA GLU A 384 -5.76 -31.82 9.10
C GLU A 384 -7.14 -31.66 8.44
N ILE A 385 -7.23 -30.86 7.37
CA ILE A 385 -8.49 -30.68 6.64
C ILE A 385 -8.90 -32.01 6.02
N LYS A 386 -8.00 -32.77 5.39
CA LYS A 386 -8.31 -34.09 4.79
C LYS A 386 -8.80 -35.13 5.81
N GLN A 387 -8.34 -35.05 7.06
CA GLN A 387 -8.85 -35.91 8.12
C GLN A 387 -10.32 -35.61 8.44
N LYS A 388 -10.72 -34.34 8.38
CA LYS A 388 -12.10 -33.86 8.64
C LYS A 388 -13.01 -33.97 7.41
N ASP A 389 -12.51 -33.66 6.21
CA ASP A 389 -13.22 -33.70 4.93
C ASP A 389 -12.36 -34.36 3.83
N LYS A 390 -12.71 -35.59 3.46
CA LYS A 390 -12.02 -36.35 2.41
C LYS A 390 -12.22 -35.74 1.01
N GLU A 391 -13.25 -34.91 0.83
CA GLU A 391 -13.58 -34.21 -0.40
C GLU A 391 -12.90 -32.82 -0.49
N PHE A 392 -11.81 -32.61 0.23
CA PHE A 392 -10.89 -31.49 0.05
C PHE A 392 -9.72 -31.88 -0.85
N GLU A 393 -9.19 -31.02 -1.71
CA GLU A 393 -7.97 -31.30 -2.49
C GLU A 393 -7.18 -30.02 -2.80
N VAL A 394 -5.88 -30.16 -3.07
CA VAL A 394 -5.02 -29.06 -3.54
C VAL A 394 -4.54 -29.38 -4.97
N ILE A 395 -4.50 -28.37 -5.83
CA ILE A 395 -3.96 -28.45 -7.18
C ILE A 395 -2.81 -27.45 -7.31
N PHE A 396 -1.59 -27.96 -7.38
CA PHE A 396 -0.38 -27.18 -7.61
C PHE A 396 -0.31 -26.67 -9.06
N ILE A 397 -0.05 -25.37 -9.20
CA ILE A 397 0.11 -24.66 -10.46
C ILE A 397 1.52 -24.05 -10.44
N SER A 398 2.43 -24.70 -11.16
CA SER A 398 3.85 -24.38 -11.10
C SER A 398 4.23 -23.13 -11.90
N SER A 399 5.11 -22.32 -11.29
CA SER A 399 5.87 -21.24 -11.92
C SER A 399 7.35 -21.55 -12.11
N ASP A 400 7.72 -22.82 -12.09
CA ASP A 400 9.06 -23.27 -12.44
C ASP A 400 9.35 -23.05 -13.94
N SER A 401 10.64 -22.92 -14.27
CA SER A 401 11.14 -22.69 -15.63
C SER A 401 11.38 -23.97 -16.43
N ASP A 402 11.44 -25.10 -15.75
CA ASP A 402 11.83 -26.40 -16.30
C ASP A 402 11.15 -27.57 -15.59
N GLN A 403 11.10 -28.70 -16.30
CA GLN A 403 10.46 -29.93 -15.85
C GLN A 403 11.11 -30.51 -14.59
N ASP A 404 12.44 -30.46 -14.48
CA ASP A 404 13.18 -31.07 -13.37
C ASP A 404 12.88 -30.35 -12.06
N SER A 405 12.93 -29.01 -12.06
CA SER A 405 12.56 -28.18 -10.91
C SER A 405 11.10 -28.40 -10.48
N PHE A 406 10.20 -28.53 -11.45
CA PHE A 406 8.80 -28.86 -11.21
C PHE A 406 8.65 -30.22 -10.51
N GLU A 407 9.30 -31.27 -11.03
CA GLU A 407 9.21 -32.62 -10.48
C GLU A 407 9.82 -32.73 -9.10
N GLU A 408 10.99 -32.13 -8.88
CA GLU A 408 11.66 -32.09 -7.58
C GLU A 408 10.75 -31.48 -6.52
N PHE A 409 10.17 -30.31 -6.79
CA PHE A 409 9.33 -29.62 -5.82
C PHE A 409 7.97 -30.31 -5.63
N PHE A 410 7.33 -30.76 -6.72
CA PHE A 410 6.08 -31.50 -6.65
C PHE A 410 6.24 -32.85 -5.91
N SER A 411 7.44 -33.45 -5.91
CA SER A 411 7.70 -34.72 -5.21
C SER A 411 7.39 -34.64 -3.70
N GLY A 412 7.61 -33.49 -3.07
CA GLY A 412 7.34 -33.24 -1.65
C GLY A 412 5.88 -32.97 -1.29
N MET A 413 4.99 -32.80 -2.27
CA MET A 413 3.61 -32.37 -2.03
C MET A 413 2.62 -33.55 -1.98
N PRO A 414 1.68 -33.66 -1.02
CA PRO A 414 0.77 -34.81 -0.94
C PRO A 414 -0.42 -34.79 -1.93
N TRP A 415 -0.50 -33.78 -2.79
CA TRP A 415 -1.69 -33.45 -3.59
C TRP A 415 -1.46 -33.52 -5.11
N LEU A 416 -2.36 -32.92 -5.90
CA LEU A 416 -2.39 -32.97 -7.38
C LEU A 416 -1.70 -31.75 -7.98
N ALA A 417 -1.39 -31.77 -9.29
CA ALA A 417 -0.84 -30.63 -10.01
C ALA A 417 -1.40 -30.50 -11.42
N LEU A 418 -1.35 -29.29 -11.99
CA LEU A 418 -1.37 -29.16 -13.44
C LEU A 418 -0.04 -29.67 -14.01
N PRO A 419 -0.04 -30.29 -15.21
CA PRO A 419 1.20 -30.60 -15.92
C PRO A 419 2.10 -29.36 -16.06
N PHE A 420 3.41 -29.58 -16.07
CA PHE A 420 4.35 -28.51 -16.41
C PHE A 420 4.08 -27.97 -17.83
N GLY A 421 4.19 -26.65 -18.00
CA GLY A 421 3.90 -25.98 -19.28
C GLY A 421 2.42 -25.95 -19.68
N ASP A 422 1.48 -26.24 -18.77
CA ASP A 422 0.05 -26.25 -19.08
C ASP A 422 -0.50 -24.83 -19.37
N GLU A 423 -1.11 -24.65 -20.54
CA GLU A 423 -1.65 -23.36 -21.00
C GLU A 423 -2.80 -22.85 -20.11
N ARG A 424 -3.51 -23.72 -19.38
CA ARG A 424 -4.53 -23.30 -18.40
C ARG A 424 -3.95 -22.38 -17.34
N LYS A 425 -2.65 -22.49 -17.02
CA LYS A 425 -1.97 -21.59 -16.07
C LYS A 425 -2.15 -20.11 -16.46
N LYS A 426 -1.96 -19.75 -17.73
CA LYS A 426 -2.08 -18.35 -18.19
C LYS A 426 -3.51 -17.83 -17.99
N PHE A 427 -4.50 -18.67 -18.26
CA PHE A 427 -5.90 -18.34 -18.00
C PHE A 427 -6.15 -18.15 -16.50
N LEU A 428 -5.69 -19.07 -15.65
CA LEU A 428 -5.88 -19.00 -14.20
C LEU A 428 -5.17 -17.80 -13.56
N ASN A 429 -3.94 -17.49 -13.99
CA ASN A 429 -3.20 -16.31 -13.53
C ASN A 429 -3.98 -15.02 -13.80
N ARG A 430 -4.48 -14.84 -15.02
CA ARG A 430 -5.32 -13.67 -15.35
C ARG A 430 -6.64 -13.67 -14.60
N ARG A 431 -7.32 -14.82 -14.58
CA ARG A 431 -8.64 -14.97 -13.96
C ARG A 431 -8.63 -14.60 -12.47
N PHE A 432 -7.55 -14.92 -11.77
CA PHE A 432 -7.39 -14.66 -10.34
C PHE A 432 -6.41 -13.53 -10.02
N LYS A 433 -5.98 -12.76 -11.04
CA LYS A 433 -5.04 -11.64 -10.91
C LYS A 433 -3.83 -12.00 -10.05
N ILE A 434 -3.16 -13.09 -10.41
CA ILE A 434 -2.00 -13.61 -9.68
C ILE A 434 -0.79 -12.72 -9.97
N GLU A 435 -0.51 -11.79 -9.08
CA GLU A 435 0.63 -10.85 -9.17
C GLU A 435 1.92 -11.40 -8.52
N GLY A 436 1.78 -12.38 -7.62
CA GLY A 436 2.89 -12.95 -6.88
C GLY A 436 2.65 -14.39 -6.42
N ILE A 437 3.72 -15.02 -5.95
CA ILE A 437 3.71 -16.36 -5.37
C ILE A 437 4.44 -16.39 -4.01
N PRO A 438 4.03 -17.23 -3.05
CA PRO A 438 2.94 -18.20 -3.16
C PRO A 438 1.55 -17.55 -3.04
N THR A 439 0.57 -18.07 -3.80
CA THR A 439 -0.84 -17.65 -3.75
C THR A 439 -1.77 -18.86 -3.68
N LEU A 440 -2.85 -18.76 -2.89
CA LEU A 440 -3.88 -19.79 -2.78
C LEU A 440 -5.25 -19.22 -3.10
N VAL A 441 -5.94 -19.83 -4.07
CA VAL A 441 -7.34 -19.54 -4.38
C VAL A 441 -8.21 -20.71 -3.93
N ALA A 442 -9.16 -20.44 -3.05
CA ALA A 442 -10.11 -21.43 -2.55
C ALA A 442 -11.38 -21.47 -3.40
N LEU A 443 -11.73 -22.67 -3.84
CA LEU A 443 -12.96 -22.99 -4.56
C LEU A 443 -13.80 -23.94 -3.70
N ASN A 444 -15.10 -23.68 -3.65
CA ASN A 444 -16.03 -24.58 -2.97
C ASN A 444 -16.43 -25.78 -3.83
N ARG A 445 -17.29 -26.65 -3.30
CA ARG A 445 -17.81 -27.86 -3.97
C ARG A 445 -18.50 -27.62 -5.32
N SER A 446 -19.07 -26.44 -5.56
CA SER A 446 -19.64 -26.11 -6.88
C SER A 446 -18.61 -25.56 -7.86
N GLY A 447 -17.36 -25.40 -7.43
CA GLY A 447 -16.28 -24.78 -8.20
C GLY A 447 -16.32 -23.25 -8.20
N ARG A 448 -17.11 -22.63 -7.32
CA ARG A 448 -17.14 -21.16 -7.15
C ARG A 448 -16.01 -20.72 -6.24
N THR A 449 -15.39 -19.59 -6.55
CA THR A 449 -14.35 -18.98 -5.71
C THR A 449 -14.97 -18.47 -4.41
N VAL A 450 -14.40 -18.89 -3.28
CA VAL A 450 -14.79 -18.42 -1.94
C VAL A 450 -13.74 -17.52 -1.31
N SER A 451 -12.48 -17.64 -1.72
CA SER A 451 -11.41 -16.72 -1.30
C SER A 451 -10.26 -16.72 -2.31
N THR A 452 -9.68 -15.56 -2.58
CA THR A 452 -8.40 -15.40 -3.31
C THR A 452 -7.20 -15.21 -2.38
N ASP A 453 -7.46 -15.11 -1.07
CA ASP A 453 -6.46 -14.81 -0.04
C ASP A 453 -6.24 -15.99 0.92
N ALA A 454 -6.56 -17.21 0.48
CA ALA A 454 -6.52 -18.40 1.34
C ALA A 454 -5.12 -18.68 1.93
N ARG A 455 -4.05 -18.15 1.34
CA ARG A 455 -2.70 -18.19 1.91
C ARG A 455 -2.62 -17.44 3.23
N LYS A 456 -3.16 -16.22 3.28
CA LYS A 456 -3.19 -15.42 4.50
C LYS A 456 -4.01 -16.16 5.55
N LEU A 457 -5.18 -16.68 5.17
CA LEU A 457 -6.07 -17.41 6.06
C LEU A 457 -5.41 -18.66 6.68
N ILE A 458 -4.67 -19.44 5.89
CA ILE A 458 -3.91 -20.60 6.42
C ILE A 458 -2.75 -20.14 7.31
N THR A 459 -2.04 -19.06 6.95
CA THR A 459 -0.97 -18.52 7.79
C THR A 459 -1.51 -18.08 9.15
N SER A 460 -2.70 -17.45 9.19
CA SER A 460 -3.29 -16.90 10.41
C SER A 460 -4.04 -17.93 11.26
N HIS A 461 -4.75 -18.88 10.64
CA HIS A 461 -5.68 -19.78 11.34
C HIS A 461 -5.47 -21.27 11.02
N GLY A 462 -4.41 -21.62 10.28
CA GLY A 462 -4.12 -23.00 9.91
C GLY A 462 -5.29 -23.69 9.20
N ALA A 463 -5.59 -24.93 9.61
CA ALA A 463 -6.70 -25.71 9.08
C ALA A 463 -8.08 -25.16 9.46
N ASP A 464 -8.19 -24.37 10.54
CA ASP A 464 -9.49 -23.89 11.03
C ASP A 464 -10.11 -22.80 10.15
N ALA A 465 -9.29 -22.18 9.28
CA ALA A 465 -9.74 -21.32 8.20
C ALA A 465 -10.69 -22.04 7.23
N TYR A 466 -10.63 -23.37 7.11
CA TYR A 466 -11.51 -24.16 6.25
C TYR A 466 -12.98 -24.00 6.67
N PRO A 467 -13.94 -23.78 5.74
CA PRO A 467 -13.84 -23.89 4.28
C PRO A 467 -13.47 -22.59 3.52
N PHE A 468 -12.79 -21.65 4.17
CA PHE A 468 -12.31 -20.38 3.60
C PHE A 468 -13.44 -19.46 3.11
N THR A 469 -14.64 -19.59 3.69
CA THR A 469 -15.76 -18.71 3.39
C THR A 469 -15.75 -17.48 4.29
N GLU A 470 -16.30 -16.36 3.82
CA GLU A 470 -16.44 -15.13 4.63
C GLU A 470 -17.17 -15.41 5.95
N GLU A 471 -18.21 -16.24 5.95
CA GLU A 471 -18.93 -16.60 7.17
C GLU A 471 -18.05 -17.37 8.16
N ARG A 472 -17.15 -18.22 7.68
CA ARG A 472 -16.22 -18.95 8.55
C ARG A 472 -15.19 -18.01 9.16
N LEU A 473 -14.68 -17.07 8.37
CA LEU A 473 -13.74 -16.06 8.87
C LEU A 473 -14.37 -15.18 9.93
N LYS A 474 -15.58 -14.70 9.68
CA LYS A 474 -16.34 -13.95 10.67
C LYS A 474 -16.54 -14.73 11.97
N GLN A 475 -16.81 -16.04 11.90
CA GLN A 475 -16.91 -16.87 13.10
C GLN A 475 -15.58 -16.99 13.85
N LEU A 476 -14.44 -17.10 13.15
CA LEU A 476 -13.12 -17.15 13.77
C LEU A 476 -12.78 -15.81 14.45
N GLU A 477 -13.08 -14.70 13.79
CA GLU A 477 -12.89 -13.36 14.33
C GLU A 477 -13.77 -13.14 15.57
N GLU A 478 -15.06 -13.47 15.52
CA GLU A 478 -15.98 -13.41 16.67
C GLU A 478 -15.48 -14.31 17.83
N GLN A 479 -14.98 -15.51 17.53
CA GLN A 479 -14.40 -16.40 18.55
C GLN A 479 -13.17 -15.77 19.20
N LEU A 480 -12.25 -15.22 18.42
CA LEU A 480 -11.07 -14.53 18.93
C LEU A 480 -11.42 -13.29 19.74
N GLU A 481 -12.43 -12.52 19.33
CA GLU A 481 -12.93 -11.38 20.10
C GLU A 481 -13.53 -11.80 21.45
N GLU A 482 -14.31 -12.88 21.49
CA GLU A 482 -14.86 -13.42 22.74
C GLU A 482 -13.76 -13.95 23.65
N GLU A 483 -12.78 -14.69 23.12
CA GLU A 483 -11.60 -15.14 23.87
C GLU A 483 -10.80 -13.96 24.42
N ALA A 484 -10.60 -12.92 23.61
CA ALA A 484 -9.90 -11.70 24.01
C ALA A 484 -10.57 -10.99 25.19
N LYS A 485 -11.89 -11.12 25.41
CA LYS A 485 -12.54 -10.57 26.63
C LYS A 485 -12.03 -11.21 27.91
N GLY A 486 -11.58 -12.46 27.86
CA GLY A 486 -10.99 -13.17 28.99
C GLY A 486 -9.50 -12.91 29.19
N TRP A 487 -8.82 -12.33 28.21
CA TRP A 487 -7.38 -12.03 28.27
C TRP A 487 -7.12 -10.77 29.09
N PRO A 488 -5.96 -10.66 29.76
CA PRO A 488 -5.60 -9.43 30.46
C PRO A 488 -5.44 -8.27 29.47
N GLU A 489 -5.73 -7.04 29.92
CA GLU A 489 -5.50 -5.82 29.13
C GLU A 489 -4.01 -5.50 29.02
N LYS A 490 -3.25 -5.84 30.08
CA LYS A 490 -1.80 -5.70 30.16
C LYS A 490 -1.19 -6.93 30.81
N LEU A 491 -0.02 -7.36 30.33
CA LEU A 491 0.75 -8.44 30.97
C LEU A 491 2.24 -8.12 31.00
N LYS A 492 2.95 -8.71 31.96
CA LYS A 492 4.41 -8.75 31.97
C LYS A 492 4.87 -10.08 31.41
N HIS A 493 5.93 -10.06 30.61
CA HIS A 493 6.49 -11.26 29.99
C HIS A 493 7.98 -11.36 30.30
N GLU A 494 8.50 -12.57 30.50
CA GLU A 494 9.91 -12.81 30.84
C GLU A 494 10.88 -12.40 29.72
N LEU A 495 10.46 -12.53 28.46
CA LEU A 495 11.23 -12.06 27.31
C LEU A 495 11.21 -10.53 27.18
N HIS A 496 10.39 -9.84 27.97
CA HIS A 496 10.23 -8.38 27.92
C HIS A 496 9.80 -7.80 29.28
N GLU A 497 10.78 -7.66 30.20
CA GLU A 497 10.52 -7.25 31.60
C GLU A 497 10.39 -5.73 31.80
N GLU A 498 10.93 -4.94 30.88
CA GLU A 498 11.05 -3.47 31.02
C GLU A 498 9.68 -2.77 30.97
N HIS A 499 8.79 -3.24 30.09
CA HIS A 499 7.45 -2.67 29.90
C HIS A 499 6.36 -3.74 29.93
N GLU A 500 5.15 -3.33 30.33
CA GLU A 500 3.98 -4.20 30.20
C GLU A 500 3.52 -4.24 28.74
N LEU A 501 3.28 -5.44 28.22
CA LEU A 501 2.69 -5.63 26.91
C LEU A 501 1.19 -5.35 26.99
N VAL A 502 0.68 -4.54 26.07
CA VAL A 502 -0.73 -4.14 25.98
C VAL A 502 -1.44 -4.98 24.94
N ARG A 503 -2.61 -5.51 25.28
CA ARG A 503 -3.45 -6.24 24.32
C ARG A 503 -3.89 -5.31 23.20
N THR A 504 -3.39 -5.53 21.99
CA THR A 504 -3.52 -4.63 20.85
C THR A 504 -4.01 -5.40 19.63
N HIS A 505 -4.72 -4.74 18.72
CA HIS A 505 -5.08 -5.32 17.43
C HIS A 505 -4.12 -4.80 16.36
N GLN A 506 -3.29 -5.68 15.80
CA GLN A 506 -2.35 -5.39 14.72
C GLN A 506 -2.79 -6.09 13.43
N ALA A 507 -2.71 -5.40 12.29
CA ALA A 507 -3.10 -5.99 11.00
C ALA A 507 -2.18 -7.15 10.61
N GLU A 508 -0.89 -7.04 10.93
CA GLU A 508 0.17 -8.01 10.73
C GLU A 508 1.33 -7.66 11.66
N TYR A 509 1.99 -8.65 12.26
CA TYR A 509 3.16 -8.46 13.13
C TYR A 509 4.04 -9.71 13.12
N SER A 510 5.30 -9.60 13.53
CA SER A 510 6.15 -10.76 13.83
C SER A 510 6.17 -10.99 15.33
N CYS A 511 6.03 -12.23 15.78
CA CYS A 511 6.08 -12.56 17.20
C CYS A 511 7.53 -12.73 17.66
N ASP A 512 8.00 -11.89 18.57
CA ASP A 512 9.39 -11.90 19.05
C ASP A 512 9.76 -13.14 19.88
N ALA A 513 8.79 -13.97 20.28
CA ALA A 513 9.06 -15.22 20.99
C ALA A 513 9.30 -16.42 20.07
N CYS A 514 8.68 -16.44 18.88
CA CYS A 514 8.72 -17.61 17.99
C CYS A 514 9.14 -17.28 16.55
N ASP A 515 9.40 -16.01 16.26
CA ASP A 515 9.73 -15.47 14.94
C ASP A 515 8.66 -15.74 13.86
N GLU A 516 7.45 -16.14 14.27
CA GLU A 516 6.34 -16.39 13.33
C GLU A 516 5.44 -15.17 13.18
N MET A 517 4.90 -15.01 11.97
CA MET A 517 3.93 -13.95 11.67
C MET A 517 2.62 -14.15 12.44
N GLY A 518 2.12 -13.08 13.04
CA GLY A 518 0.82 -12.97 13.69
C GLY A 518 -0.10 -11.99 12.98
N TYR A 519 -1.40 -12.16 13.22
CA TYR A 519 -2.46 -11.33 12.66
C TYR A 519 -3.54 -11.10 13.72
N GLY A 520 -4.12 -9.91 13.77
CA GLY A 520 -5.18 -9.57 14.71
C GLY A 520 -4.65 -9.25 16.10
N TRP A 521 -5.20 -9.90 17.13
CA TRP A 521 -4.81 -9.65 18.51
C TRP A 521 -3.35 -10.04 18.79
N SER A 522 -2.66 -9.20 19.55
CA SER A 522 -1.29 -9.37 20.04
C SER A 522 -1.16 -8.81 21.46
N PHE A 523 -0.04 -9.13 22.11
CA PHE A 523 0.46 -8.37 23.26
C PHE A 523 1.65 -7.55 22.81
N TYR A 524 1.46 -6.24 22.73
CA TYR A 524 2.37 -5.31 22.08
C TYR A 524 2.92 -4.26 23.06
N CYS A 525 4.23 -4.04 23.01
CA CYS A 525 4.87 -2.88 23.60
C CYS A 525 5.14 -1.84 22.51
N GLU A 526 4.44 -0.71 22.55
CA GLU A 526 4.69 0.39 21.62
C GLU A 526 6.07 1.05 21.84
N GLU A 527 6.62 0.99 23.06
CA GLU A 527 7.90 1.63 23.40
C GLU A 527 9.10 0.87 22.81
N CYS A 528 9.02 -0.45 22.75
CA CYS A 528 10.11 -1.31 22.30
C CYS A 528 9.85 -1.99 20.95
N ASP A 529 8.70 -1.73 20.34
CA ASP A 529 8.20 -2.42 19.14
C ASP A 529 8.21 -3.95 19.27
N PHE A 530 7.85 -4.44 20.46
CA PHE A 530 7.89 -5.86 20.81
C PHE A 530 6.48 -6.44 20.80
N SER A 531 6.23 -7.46 19.97
CA SER A 531 4.93 -8.08 19.77
C SER A 531 4.99 -9.57 20.09
N LEU A 532 4.05 -10.06 20.89
CA LEU A 532 3.84 -11.49 21.10
C LEU A 532 2.48 -11.93 20.60
N HIS A 533 2.42 -13.15 20.05
CA HIS A 533 1.14 -13.85 19.88
C HIS A 533 0.45 -13.99 21.24
N PRO A 534 -0.89 -13.96 21.30
CA PRO A 534 -1.63 -14.22 22.53
C PRO A 534 -1.19 -15.51 23.23
N ASN A 535 -1.01 -16.59 22.47
CA ASN A 535 -0.57 -17.87 23.02
C ASN A 535 0.89 -17.86 23.51
N CYS A 536 1.79 -17.11 22.86
CA CYS A 536 3.17 -16.95 23.32
C CYS A 536 3.21 -16.16 24.63
N ALA A 537 2.39 -15.12 24.74
CA ALA A 537 2.37 -14.25 25.90
C ALA A 537 1.70 -14.87 27.14
N MET A 538 0.79 -15.84 26.95
CA MET A 538 -0.01 -16.46 28.02
C MET A 538 0.42 -17.90 28.38
N LYS A 539 1.40 -18.49 27.66
CA LYS A 539 1.93 -19.80 28.04
C LYS A 539 2.66 -19.68 29.39
N ASN A 540 2.20 -20.42 30.38
CA ASN A 540 2.95 -20.68 31.61
C ASN A 540 3.99 -21.78 31.33
N ASP A 541 5.22 -21.60 31.83
CA ASP A 541 6.27 -22.63 31.93
C ASP A 541 5.86 -23.81 32.84
N GLY A 542 4.87 -24.59 32.40
CA GLY A 542 4.29 -25.70 33.15
C GLY A 542 3.88 -26.91 32.32
N GLU A 543 3.87 -26.82 31.00
CA GLU A 543 3.68 -27.97 30.10
C GLU A 543 4.91 -28.09 29.20
N ALA A 544 5.99 -28.60 29.78
CA ALA A 544 6.99 -29.31 29.01
C ALA A 544 6.27 -30.41 28.23
N GLU A 545 6.59 -30.54 26.93
CA GLU A 545 6.22 -31.70 26.13
C GLU A 545 6.40 -32.97 26.97
N GLU A 546 5.33 -33.76 27.13
CA GLU A 546 5.44 -35.11 27.67
C GLU A 546 6.50 -35.85 26.85
N GLN A 547 7.70 -35.99 27.42
CA GLN A 547 8.67 -36.98 26.99
C GLN A 547 7.95 -38.32 27.02
N LYS A 548 7.68 -38.88 25.84
CA LYS A 548 7.18 -40.24 25.68
C LYS A 548 8.11 -41.19 26.44
N GLU A 549 7.67 -41.67 27.59
CA GLU A 549 8.41 -42.61 28.43
C GLU A 549 8.92 -43.80 27.58
N GLY A 550 10.22 -44.08 27.68
CA GLY A 550 10.85 -45.28 27.09
C GLY A 550 11.82 -45.04 25.93
N TRP A 551 12.17 -43.80 25.58
CA TRP A 551 13.18 -43.51 24.55
C TRP A 551 14.37 -42.75 25.12
N ILE A 552 15.58 -43.26 24.89
CA ILE A 552 16.83 -42.51 25.14
C ILE A 552 17.40 -42.11 23.78
N CYS A 553 17.69 -40.81 23.62
CA CYS A 553 18.28 -40.25 22.41
C CYS A 553 19.70 -39.77 22.72
N GLU A 554 20.68 -40.18 21.90
CA GLU A 554 22.03 -39.60 21.88
C GLU A 554 22.23 -38.96 20.50
N GLY A 555 22.13 -37.63 20.43
CA GLY A 555 22.09 -36.89 19.16
C GLY A 555 20.85 -37.21 18.33
N ASP A 556 20.97 -37.27 17.00
CA ASP A 556 19.85 -37.43 16.07
C ASP A 556 19.30 -38.87 15.97
N VAL A 557 19.64 -39.75 16.91
CA VAL A 557 19.21 -41.16 16.91
C VAL A 557 18.59 -41.55 18.25
N CYS A 558 17.30 -41.86 18.24
CA CYS A 558 16.55 -42.33 19.40
C CYS A 558 16.39 -43.85 19.42
N ARG A 559 16.58 -44.47 20.60
CA ARG A 559 16.38 -45.90 20.82
C ARG A 559 15.45 -46.16 22.00
N ARG A 560 14.60 -47.19 21.87
CA ARG A 560 13.66 -47.58 22.92
C ARG A 560 14.37 -48.45 23.96
N VAL A 561 14.23 -48.13 25.25
CA VAL A 561 14.79 -48.89 26.38
C VAL A 561 13.72 -49.74 27.04
#